data_AF-A0A2N1MZS3-F1
#
_entry.id   AF-A0A2N1MZS3-F1
#
_cell.length_a   1.000
_cell.length_b   1.000
_cell.length_c   1.000
_cell.angle_alpha   90.00
_cell.angle_beta   90.00
_cell.angle_gamma   90.00
#
_symmetry.space_group_name_H-M   'P 1'
#
loop_
_entity.id
_entity.type
_entity.pdbx_description
1 polymer ?
#
loop_
_entity_poly.entity_id
_entity_poly.type
_entity_poly.pdbx_seq_one_letter_code
_entity_poly.pdbx_strand_id
1 'polypeptide(L)'
;MTAASRTINDLQECFNEKNLFEIVSKYSPKYFFKLVLVYNLYYPRSELLPEELESFFISWKNRVPQKQLTLIIVSDKNPLYAHDENKKIIEKYTKLGIIKFS
;
A
#
# COMPACT_ATOMS: atom_id res chain seq x y z
N MET A 1 42.30 11.33 0.12
CA MET A 1 42.46 10.11 0.95
C MET A 1 42.20 10.56 2.37
N THR A 2 41.07 10.24 2.99
CA THR A 2 40.80 8.93 3.62
C THR A 2 39.31 8.56 3.52
N ALA A 3 39.07 7.27 3.42
CA ALA A 3 37.80 6.63 3.16
C ALA A 3 36.87 6.55 4.39
N ALA A 4 35.58 6.59 4.07
CA ALA A 4 34.46 5.86 4.67
C ALA A 4 34.33 5.81 6.22
N SER A 5 33.40 6.62 6.71
CA SER A 5 32.49 6.23 7.79
C SER A 5 31.08 6.71 7.42
N ARG A 6 30.50 6.15 6.36
CA ARG A 6 29.05 6.17 6.19
C ARG A 6 28.52 5.02 7.04
N THR A 7 27.89 5.39 8.14
CA THR A 7 27.21 4.47 9.04
C THR A 7 26.21 3.63 8.26
N ILE A 8 26.06 2.36 8.67
CA ILE A 8 25.11 1.35 8.14
C ILE A 8 23.65 1.86 8.07
N ASN A 9 23.35 2.99 8.73
CA ASN A 9 22.06 3.67 8.73
C ASN A 9 21.72 4.44 7.44
N ASP A 10 22.67 4.67 6.53
CA ASP A 10 22.43 5.44 5.29
C ASP A 10 21.95 4.57 4.10
N LEU A 11 21.71 3.27 4.27
CA LEU A 11 21.34 2.35 3.17
C LEU A 11 20.25 1.35 3.50
N GLN A 12 19.29 1.72 4.35
CA GLN A 12 18.01 1.01 4.35
C GLN A 12 16.89 2.02 4.06
N GLU A 13 16.73 2.37 2.78
CA GLU A 13 15.40 2.73 2.28
C GLU A 13 14.49 1.53 2.58
N CYS A 14 13.87 1.52 3.76
CA CYS A 14 12.87 0.53 4.09
C CYS A 14 11.73 0.70 3.10
N PHE A 15 11.55 -0.31 2.26
CA PHE A 15 10.38 -0.43 1.40
C PHE A 15 9.12 -0.38 2.27
N ASN A 16 8.35 0.70 2.16
CA ASN A 16 7.11 0.92 2.90
C ASN A 16 5.88 0.82 1.97
N GLU A 17 4.69 0.84 2.55
CA GLU A 17 3.44 0.68 1.79
C GLU A 17 3.24 1.78 0.74
N LYS A 18 3.61 3.02 1.05
CA LYS A 18 3.51 4.13 0.11
C LYS A 18 4.33 3.87 -1.15
N ASN A 19 5.62 3.53 -0.97
CA ASN A 19 6.53 3.24 -2.08
C ASN A 19 6.04 2.05 -2.90
N LEU A 20 5.55 0.99 -2.23
CA LEU A 20 4.92 -0.15 -2.89
C LEU A 20 3.73 0.28 -3.77
N PHE A 21 2.81 1.06 -3.20
CA PHE A 21 1.60 1.51 -3.89
C PHE A 21 1.91 2.40 -5.10
N GLU A 22 2.88 3.30 -4.98
CA GLU A 22 3.37 4.10 -6.11
C GLU A 22 3.96 3.22 -7.23
N ILE A 23 4.80 2.25 -6.88
CA ILE A 23 5.43 1.34 -7.85
C ILE A 23 4.37 0.49 -8.56
N VAL A 24 3.43 -0.11 -7.83
CA VAL A 24 2.41 -0.96 -8.44
C VAL A 24 1.51 -0.15 -9.36
N SER A 25 1.05 1.04 -8.92
CA SER A 25 0.21 1.91 -9.74
C SER A 25 0.90 2.38 -11.01
N LYS A 26 2.20 2.70 -10.94
CA LYS A 26 2.96 3.23 -12.08
C LYS A 26 3.39 2.16 -13.08
N TYR A 27 3.89 1.03 -12.59
CA TYR A 27 4.61 0.07 -13.44
C TYR A 27 3.84 -1.21 -13.76
N SER A 28 2.66 -1.42 -13.17
CA SER A 28 1.91 -2.67 -13.35
C SER A 28 0.54 -2.54 -14.04
N PRO A 29 0.37 -1.75 -15.13
CA PRO A 29 -0.94 -1.29 -15.58
C PRO A 29 -1.86 -2.38 -16.18
N LYS A 30 -1.33 -3.44 -16.79
CA LYS A 30 -2.13 -4.33 -17.66
C LYS A 30 -2.65 -5.62 -17.01
N TYR A 31 -1.80 -6.28 -16.21
CA TYR A 31 -2.07 -7.64 -15.71
C TYR A 31 -2.02 -7.75 -14.18
N PHE A 32 -1.57 -6.71 -13.48
CA PHE A 32 -1.55 -6.72 -12.02
C PHE A 32 -2.88 -6.19 -11.49
N PHE A 33 -3.61 -7.05 -10.80
CA PHE A 33 -4.90 -6.73 -10.19
C PHE A 33 -5.11 -7.44 -8.84
N LYS A 34 -4.07 -8.06 -8.28
CA LYS A 34 -4.13 -8.71 -6.96
C LYS A 34 -2.88 -8.35 -6.16
N LEU A 35 -3.06 -7.76 -4.99
CA LEU A 35 -2.02 -7.43 -4.04
C LEU A 35 -2.34 -8.13 -2.71
N VAL A 36 -1.35 -8.85 -2.17
CA VAL A 36 -1.44 -9.48 -0.85
C VAL A 36 -0.39 -8.81 0.03
N LEU A 37 -0.81 -8.19 1.12
CA LEU A 37 0.06 -7.62 2.13
C LEU A 37 0.07 -8.55 3.34
N VAL A 38 1.25 -9.02 3.71
CA VAL A 38 1.45 -9.90 4.87
C VAL A 38 2.18 -9.10 5.93
N TYR A 39 1.54 -8.93 7.08
CA TYR A 39 2.10 -8.16 8.18
C TYR A 39 2.63 -9.07 9.28
N ASN A 40 3.70 -8.63 9.91
CA ASN A 40 4.27 -9.31 11.05
C ASN A 40 3.35 -9.16 12.27
N LEU A 41 3.09 -10.27 12.96
CA LEU A 41 2.29 -10.34 14.18
C LEU A 41 2.85 -9.44 15.31
N TYR A 42 4.16 -9.21 15.35
CA TYR A 42 4.81 -8.42 16.41
C TYR A 42 4.72 -6.90 16.19
N TYR A 43 4.59 -6.45 14.94
CA TYR A 43 4.48 -5.03 14.59
C TYR A 43 3.38 -4.82 13.54
N PRO A 44 2.11 -5.04 13.92
CA PRO A 44 1.00 -5.08 12.97
C PRO A 44 0.43 -3.68 12.71
N ARG A 45 1.24 -2.62 12.72
CA ARG A 45 0.78 -1.25 12.48
C ARG A 45 1.38 -0.75 11.18
N SER A 46 0.49 -0.34 10.27
CA SER A 46 0.86 0.38 9.07
C SER A 46 1.17 1.82 9.42
N GLU A 47 2.25 2.36 8.87
CA GLU A 47 2.57 3.80 8.93
C GLU A 47 1.95 4.58 7.76
N LEU A 48 1.25 3.89 6.85
CA LEU A 48 0.55 4.50 5.72
C LEU A 48 -0.50 5.51 6.16
N LEU A 49 -0.34 6.75 5.68
CA LEU A 49 -1.28 7.83 5.95
C LEU A 49 -2.57 7.68 5.12
N PRO A 50 -3.72 8.17 5.62
CA PRO A 50 -4.98 8.16 4.87
C PRO A 50 -4.90 8.79 3.48
N GLU A 51 -4.17 9.90 3.35
CA GLU A 51 -4.00 10.62 2.08
C GLU A 51 -3.21 9.79 1.07
N GLU A 52 -2.24 8.99 1.53
CA GLU A 52 -1.43 8.11 0.69
C GLU A 52 -2.26 6.92 0.18
N LEU A 53 -3.09 6.35 1.05
CA LEU A 53 -4.04 5.29 0.68
C LEU A 53 -5.08 5.79 -0.32
N GLU A 54 -5.68 6.96 -0.08
CA GLU A 54 -6.66 7.53 -0.99
C GLU A 54 -6.03 7.89 -2.35
N SER A 55 -4.84 8.48 -2.35
CA SER A 55 -4.10 8.77 -3.58
C SER A 55 -3.82 7.51 -4.40
N PHE A 56 -3.46 6.41 -3.74
CA PHE A 56 -3.29 5.12 -4.38
C PHE A 56 -4.57 4.64 -5.08
N PHE A 57 -5.72 4.66 -4.40
CA PHE A 57 -6.99 4.22 -5.00
C PHE A 57 -7.49 5.14 -6.12
N ILE A 58 -7.24 6.46 -6.03
CA ILE A 58 -7.50 7.39 -7.14
C ILE A 58 -6.64 7.05 -8.35
N SER A 59 -5.34 6.79 -8.14
CA SER A 59 -4.43 6.36 -9.19
C SER A 59 -4.91 5.06 -9.82
N TRP A 60 -5.35 4.10 -9.00
CA TRP A 60 -5.88 2.82 -9.46
C TRP A 60 -7.12 2.95 -10.34
N LYS A 61 -8.08 3.79 -9.93
CA LYS A 61 -9.30 4.09 -10.68
C LYS A 61 -9.00 4.61 -12.10
N ASN A 62 -7.91 5.36 -12.25
CA ASN A 62 -7.54 6.01 -13.51
C ASN A 62 -6.68 5.12 -14.44
N ARG A 63 -6.40 3.87 -14.05
CA ARG A 63 -5.61 2.94 -14.87
C ARG A 63 -6.34 2.48 -16.12
N VAL A 64 -5.55 2.15 -17.15
CA VAL A 64 -6.02 1.49 -18.37
C VAL A 64 -5.33 0.13 -18.52
N PRO A 65 -6.07 -0.99 -18.58
CA PRO A 65 -7.53 -1.10 -18.42
C PRO A 65 -7.98 -0.85 -16.96
N GLN A 66 -9.21 -0.37 -16.79
CA GLN A 66 -9.84 -0.20 -15.48
C GLN A 66 -10.26 -1.56 -14.92
N LYS A 67 -9.34 -2.22 -14.20
CA LYS A 67 -9.59 -3.48 -13.51
C LYS A 67 -9.64 -3.26 -12.00
N GLN A 68 -10.61 -3.90 -11.35
CA GLN A 68 -10.73 -3.90 -9.90
C GLN A 68 -9.46 -4.46 -9.25
N LEU A 69 -8.93 -3.79 -8.23
CA LEU A 69 -7.85 -4.32 -7.38
C LEU A 69 -8.43 -5.32 -6.38
N THR A 70 -7.92 -6.54 -6.33
CA THR A 70 -8.09 -7.41 -5.16
C THR A 70 -6.98 -7.10 -4.17
N LEU A 71 -7.32 -6.47 -3.04
CA LEU A 71 -6.40 -6.18 -1.94
C LEU A 71 -6.68 -7.13 -0.78
N ILE A 72 -5.68 -7.93 -0.42
CA ILE A 72 -5.77 -8.92 0.66
C ILE A 72 -4.83 -8.51 1.78
N ILE A 73 -5.33 -8.46 3.02
CA ILE A 73 -4.51 -8.21 4.21
C ILE A 73 -4.43 -9.49 5.05
N VAL A 74 -3.23 -10.03 5.21
CA VAL A 74 -2.97 -11.20 6.07
C VAL A 74 -2.36 -10.72 7.38
N SER A 75 -3.20 -10.65 8.41
CA SER A 75 -2.85 -10.24 9.79
C SER A 75 -3.99 -10.59 10.76
N ASP A 76 -3.67 -10.81 12.04
CA ASP A 76 -4.69 -11.02 13.09
C ASP A 76 -5.58 -9.78 13.29
N LYS A 77 -4.99 -8.59 13.15
CA LYS A 77 -5.68 -7.30 13.14
C LYS A 77 -5.26 -6.54 11.90
N ASN A 78 -6.21 -5.95 11.19
CA ASN A 78 -5.91 -5.20 9.97
C ASN A 78 -5.04 -3.97 10.29
N PRO A 79 -3.77 -3.95 9.85
CA PRO A 79 -2.83 -2.86 10.16
C PRO A 79 -3.22 -1.55 9.51
N LEU A 80 -3.90 -1.61 8.36
CA LEU A 80 -4.40 -0.42 7.68
C LEU A 80 -5.48 0.29 8.50
N TYR A 81 -6.20 -0.41 9.38
CA TYR A 81 -7.19 0.21 10.27
C TYR A 81 -6.58 0.87 11.50
N ALA A 82 -5.26 1.02 11.58
CA ALA A 82 -4.61 1.83 12.62
C ALA A 82 -5.06 3.30 12.57
N HIS A 83 -5.42 3.80 11.38
CA HIS A 83 -6.11 5.07 11.21
C HIS A 83 -7.60 4.81 10.87
N ASP A 84 -8.52 5.36 11.66
CA ASP A 84 -9.96 5.19 11.44
C ASP A 84 -10.42 5.68 10.06
N GLU A 85 -9.71 6.66 9.50
CA GLU A 85 -9.96 7.19 8.16
C GLU A 85 -9.64 6.18 7.05
N ASN A 86 -8.61 5.35 7.22
CA ASN A 86 -8.27 4.30 6.25
C ASN A 86 -9.44 3.32 6.07
N LYS A 87 -10.14 2.98 7.16
CA LYS A 87 -11.32 2.12 7.10
C LYS A 87 -12.42 2.76 6.24
N LYS A 88 -12.72 4.04 6.45
CA LYS A 88 -13.72 4.79 5.66
C LYS A 88 -13.33 4.86 4.18
N ILE A 89 -12.05 5.07 3.88
CA ILE A 89 -11.50 5.08 2.53
C ILE A 89 -11.68 3.70 1.87
N ILE A 90 -11.28 2.62 2.54
CA ILE A 90 -11.43 1.24 2.02
C ILE A 90 -12.90 0.92 1.74
N GLU A 91 -13.81 1.27 2.64
CA GLU A 91 -15.24 1.08 2.44
C GLU A 91 -15.78 1.89 1.24
N LYS A 92 -15.37 3.15 1.09
CA LYS A 92 -15.72 4.01 -0.06
C LYS A 92 -15.30 3.38 -1.39
N TYR A 93 -14.03 2.99 -1.53
CA TYR A 93 -13.52 2.44 -2.80
C TYR A 93 -14.00 1.01 -3.07
N THR A 94 -14.38 0.25 -2.04
CA THR A 94 -15.09 -1.03 -2.19
C THR A 94 -16.49 -0.83 -2.76
N LYS A 95 -17.26 0.14 -2.24
CA LYS A 95 -18.60 0.50 -2.75
C LYS A 95 -18.57 1.01 -4.20
N LEU A 96 -17.51 1.71 -4.58
CA LEU A 96 -17.29 2.17 -5.96
C LEU A 96 -16.84 1.06 -6.92
N GLY A 97 -16.62 -0.17 -6.46
CA GLY A 97 -16.14 -1.29 -7.28
C GLY A 97 -14.69 -1.14 -7.76
N ILE A 98 -13.93 -0.19 -7.20
CA ILE A 98 -12.52 0.04 -7.55
C ILE A 98 -11.63 -1.02 -6.92
N ILE A 99 -11.98 -1.45 -5.70
CA ILE A 99 -11.28 -2.52 -5.00
C ILE A 99 -12.24 -3.61 -4.55
N LYS A 100 -11.71 -4.81 -4.38
CA LYS A 100 -12.26 -5.91 -3.58
C LYS A 100 -11.31 -6.08 -2.41
N PHE A 101 -11.79 -5.76 -1.21
CA PHE A 101 -11.01 -5.83 0.01
C PHE A 101 -11.35 -7.12 0.79
N SER A 102 -10.33 -7.85 1.26
CA SER A 102 -10.49 -9.09 2.02
C SER A 102 -9.38 -9.35 3.01
#